data_AF-A0A5L6UKH0-F1
#
_entry.id   AF-A0A5L6UKH0-F1
#
_cell.length_a   1.000
_cell.length_b   1.000
_cell.length_c   1.000
_cell.angle_alpha   90.00
_cell.angle_beta   90.00
_cell.angle_gamma   90.00
#
_symmetry.space_group_name_H-M   'P 1'
#
loop_
_entity.id
_entity.type
_entity.pdbx_description
1 polymer ?
#
loop_
_entity_poly.entity_id
_entity_poly.type
_entity_poly.pdbx_seq_one_letter_code
_entity_poly.pdbx_strand_id
1 'polypeptide(L)'
;LGCFKYREGTVIQWRIHFFFLPCIKLNIKRIIPKWHYIFSLILPFVIITTILIVLMLLTPIGHSGMFLILLSVHFGMSFSDFTHIKKLWKMPKNCFIESAERGFSVLISD
;
A
#
# COMPACT_ATOMS: atom_id res chain seq x y z
N LEU A 1 1.55 -25.28 -2.28
CA LEU A 1 1.36 -25.72 -0.88
C LEU A 1 2.47 -25.14 0.03
N GLY A 2 2.70 -23.82 0.02
CA GLY A 2 3.79 -23.18 0.79
C GLY A 2 3.38 -21.91 1.58
N CYS A 3 2.15 -21.43 1.41
CA CYS A 3 1.71 -20.13 1.97
C CYS A 3 1.16 -20.18 3.41
N PHE A 4 0.98 -21.35 4.02
CA PHE A 4 0.27 -21.47 5.31
C PHE A 4 1.18 -21.58 6.55
N LYS A 5 2.50 -21.53 6.40
CA LYS A 5 3.44 -21.86 7.48
C LYS A 5 3.97 -20.64 8.26
N TYR A 6 3.16 -19.62 8.53
CA TYR A 6 3.60 -18.45 9.33
C TYR A 6 2.45 -17.82 10.13
N ARG A 7 1.76 -18.66 10.92
CA ARG A 7 0.56 -18.33 11.71
C ARG A 7 0.84 -18.20 13.22
N GLU A 8 2.02 -17.72 13.61
CA GLU A 8 2.32 -17.48 15.03
C GLU A 8 2.74 -16.03 15.23
N GLY A 9 1.87 -15.24 15.89
CA GLY A 9 2.19 -13.89 16.37
C GLY A 9 1.28 -12.74 15.92
N THR A 10 0.19 -12.99 15.18
CA THR A 10 -0.73 -11.91 14.77
C THR A 10 -1.72 -11.57 15.88
N VAL A 11 -1.43 -10.49 16.63
CA VAL A 11 -2.38 -9.90 17.58
C VAL A 11 -3.34 -9.00 16.79
N ILE A 12 -4.54 -9.51 16.50
CA ILE A 12 -5.57 -8.77 15.78
C ILE A 12 -6.27 -7.85 16.79
N GLN A 13 -5.98 -6.55 16.75
CA GLN A 13 -6.67 -5.57 17.59
C GLN A 13 -7.79 -4.88 16.81
N TRP A 14 -9.03 -5.17 17.19
CA TRP A 14 -10.22 -4.52 16.67
C TRP A 14 -10.44 -3.19 17.39
N ARG A 15 -10.33 -2.08 16.68
CA ARG A 15 -10.64 -0.74 17.19
C ARG A 15 -11.62 -0.09 16.23
N ILE A 16 -12.88 0.00 16.64
CA ILE A 16 -13.90 0.76 15.91
C ILE A 16 -13.68 2.23 16.24
N HIS A 17 -13.33 3.03 15.24
CA HIS A 17 -13.30 4.49 15.36
C HIS A 17 -14.27 5.06 14.33
N PHE A 18 -15.28 5.78 14.81
CA PHE A 18 -16.35 6.42 14.03
C PHE A 18 -17.21 5.46 13.19
N PHE A 19 -18.39 5.12 13.76
CA PHE A 19 -19.66 4.56 13.29
C PHE A 19 -19.83 3.85 11.90
N PHE A 20 -18.97 4.06 10.89
CA PHE A 20 -19.14 3.52 9.53
C PHE A 20 -17.93 2.81 8.92
N LEU A 21 -16.71 2.92 9.48
CA LEU A 21 -15.51 2.30 8.88
C LEU A 21 -14.84 1.34 9.87
N PRO A 22 -14.98 0.00 9.70
CA PRO A 22 -14.21 -0.95 10.46
C PRO A 22 -12.73 -0.81 10.09
N CYS A 23 -11.99 -0.02 10.87
CA CYS A 23 -10.54 0.11 10.76
C CYS A 23 -9.87 -1.14 11.36
N ILE A 24 -9.66 -2.15 10.53
CA ILE A 24 -8.90 -3.34 10.88
C ILE A 24 -7.41 -2.97 10.96
N LYS A 25 -6.88 -2.85 12.19
CA LYS A 25 -5.45 -2.61 12.42
C LYS A 25 -4.74 -3.95 12.62
N LEU A 26 -4.13 -4.47 11.55
CA LEU A 26 -3.29 -5.67 11.59
C LEU A 26 -1.86 -5.27 11.99
N ASN A 27 -1.49 -5.50 13.25
CA ASN A 27 -0.09 -5.39 13.69
C ASN A 27 0.65 -6.67 13.29
N ILE A 28 1.21 -6.68 12.07
CA ILE A 28 2.02 -7.78 11.57
C ILE A 28 3.48 -7.48 11.96
N LYS A 29 3.98 -8.15 13.00
CA LYS A 29 5.42 -8.23 13.33
C LYS A 29 6.16 -9.07 12.29
N ARG A 30 6.19 -8.62 11.04
CA ARG A 30 6.91 -9.29 9.94
C ARG A 30 8.02 -8.38 9.46
N ILE A 31 9.23 -8.92 9.49
CA ILE A 31 10.43 -8.35 8.88
C ILE A 31 10.27 -8.49 7.37
N ILE A 32 9.98 -7.40 6.66
CA ILE A 32 9.80 -7.39 5.21
C ILE A 32 11.04 -6.74 4.57
N PRO A 33 11.68 -7.37 3.58
CA PRO A 33 12.78 -6.75 2.87
C PRO A 33 12.30 -5.51 2.09
N LYS A 34 13.13 -4.47 2.04
CA LYS A 34 12.77 -3.16 1.48
C LYS A 34 12.04 -3.20 0.15
N TRP A 35 12.54 -4.00 -0.78
CA TRP A 35 11.99 -4.09 -2.14
C TRP A 35 10.58 -4.68 -2.18
N HIS A 36 10.28 -5.66 -1.32
CA HIS A 36 8.95 -6.27 -1.27
C HIS A 36 7.92 -5.29 -0.70
N TYR A 37 8.33 -4.48 0.29
CA TYR A 37 7.46 -3.45 0.85
C TYR A 37 7.15 -2.35 -0.19
N ILE A 38 8.17 -1.86 -0.91
CA ILE A 38 7.99 -0.89 -2.00
C ILE A 38 7.06 -1.45 -3.07
N PHE A 39 7.27 -2.71 -3.48
CA PHE A 39 6.41 -3.37 -4.46
C PHE A 39 4.96 -3.47 -3.99
N SER A 40 4.73 -3.81 -2.72
CA SER A 40 3.39 -3.86 -2.13
C SER A 40 2.66 -2.50 -2.15
N LEU A 41 3.40 -1.39 -2.07
CA LEU A 41 2.83 -0.03 -2.18
C LEU A 41 2.53 0.36 -3.64
N ILE A 42 3.41 0.01 -4.57
CA ILE A 42 3.28 0.41 -5.99
C ILE A 42 2.21 -0.42 -6.71
N LEU A 43 2.10 -1.71 -6.38
CA LEU A 43 1.20 -2.65 -7.04
C LEU A 43 -0.27 -2.18 -7.11
N PRO A 44 -0.93 -1.76 -6.01
CA PRO A 44 -2.33 -1.31 -6.08
C PRO A 44 -2.50 -0.07 -6.96
N PHE A 45 -1.54 0.86 -6.93
CA PHE A 45 -1.57 2.06 -7.77
C PHE A 45 -1.51 1.72 -9.26
N VAL A 46 -0.59 0.83 -9.66
CA VAL A 46 -0.46 0.41 -11.07
C VAL A 46 -1.71 -0.34 -11.55
N ILE A 47 -2.27 -1.23 -10.71
CA ILE A 47 -3.49 -1.97 -11.05
C ILE A 47 -4.67 -1.04 -11.24
N ILE A 48 -4.92 -0.13 -10.30
CA ILE A 48 -6.07 0.79 -10.40
C ILE A 48 -5.89 1.74 -11.59
N THR A 49 -4.70 2.29 -11.77
CA THR A 49 -4.38 3.18 -12.90
C THR A 49 -4.59 2.49 -14.24
N THR A 50 -4.10 1.26 -14.41
CA THR A 50 -4.27 0.50 -15.66
C THR A 50 -5.73 0.18 -15.93
N ILE A 51 -6.49 -0.24 -14.91
CA ILE A 51 -7.94 -0.47 -15.03
C ILE A 51 -8.66 0.81 -15.47
N LEU A 52 -8.37 1.95 -14.84
CA LEU A 52 -9.01 3.23 -15.19
C LEU A 52 -8.71 3.65 -16.63
N ILE A 53 -7.46 3.51 -17.08
CA ILE A 53 -7.06 3.84 -18.45
C ILE A 53 -7.75 2.91 -19.46
N VAL A 54 -7.78 1.60 -19.18
CA VAL A 54 -8.46 0.63 -20.06
C VAL A 54 -9.96 0.93 -20.13
N LEU A 55 -10.62 1.20 -19.01
CA LEU A 55 -12.03 1.59 -19.00
C LEU A 55 -12.26 2.87 -19.79
N MET A 56 -11.41 3.87 -19.63
CA MET A 56 -11.47 5.13 -20.36
C MET A 56 -11.37 4.93 -21.87
N LEU A 57 -10.56 3.98 -22.34
CA LEU A 57 -10.44 3.65 -23.77
C LEU A 57 -11.62 2.84 -24.30
N LEU A 58 -12.23 1.98 -23.47
CA LEU A 58 -13.37 1.15 -23.85
C LEU A 58 -14.70 1.91 -23.84
N THR A 59 -14.81 2.98 -23.04
CA THR A 59 -16.06 3.77 -22.98
C THR A 59 -16.16 4.80 -24.11
N PRO A 60 -17.38 5.10 -24.60
CA PRO A 60 -17.59 6.14 -25.59
C PRO A 60 -17.10 7.51 -25.11
N ILE A 61 -16.63 8.33 -26.07
CA ILE A 61 -15.94 9.63 -25.87
C ILE A 61 -16.68 10.59 -24.92
N GLY A 62 -18.01 10.50 -24.84
CA GLY A 62 -18.85 11.36 -23.99
C GLY A 62 -18.63 11.25 -22.48
N HIS A 63 -18.03 10.17 -21.97
CA HIS A 63 -17.79 9.98 -20.52
C HIS A 63 -16.33 10.11 -20.10
N SER A 64 -15.43 10.44 -21.04
CA SER A 64 -13.98 10.55 -20.82
C SER A 64 -13.59 11.50 -19.66
N GLY A 65 -14.34 12.60 -19.48
CA GLY A 65 -14.08 13.57 -18.41
C GLY A 65 -14.21 13.00 -17.00
N MET A 66 -15.13 12.07 -16.77
CA MET A 66 -15.33 11.47 -15.44
C MET A 66 -14.14 10.57 -15.06
N PHE A 67 -13.60 9.83 -16.03
CA PHE A 67 -12.40 9.03 -15.83
C PHE A 67 -11.17 9.87 -15.53
N LEU A 68 -11.03 11.05 -16.16
CA LEU A 68 -9.94 11.99 -15.86
C LEU A 68 -10.03 12.55 -14.43
N ILE A 69 -11.24 12.91 -13.97
CA ILE A 69 -11.45 13.36 -12.60
C ILE A 69 -11.13 12.23 -11.62
N LEU A 70 -11.63 11.01 -11.88
CA LEU A 70 -11.38 9.84 -11.04
C LEU A 70 -9.89 9.49 -10.98
N LEU A 71 -9.20 9.59 -12.12
CA LEU A 71 -7.75 9.39 -12.22
C LEU A 71 -7.00 10.43 -11.38
N SER A 72 -7.35 11.72 -11.50
CA SER A 72 -6.76 12.79 -10.70
C SER A 72 -6.92 12.55 -9.19
N VAL A 73 -8.12 12.15 -8.75
CA VAL A 73 -8.39 11.80 -7.35
C VAL A 73 -7.56 10.60 -6.91
N HIS A 74 -7.44 9.56 -7.74
CA HIS A 74 -6.60 8.40 -7.46
C HIS A 74 -5.12 8.79 -7.28
N PHE A 75 -4.58 9.63 -8.18
CA PHE A 75 -3.22 10.16 -8.06
C PHE A 75 -3.01 10.97 -6.78
N GLY A 76 -3.98 11.80 -6.40
CA GLY A 76 -3.94 12.58 -5.16
C GLY A 76 -3.91 11.70 -3.91
N MET A 77 -4.74 10.65 -3.86
CA MET A 77 -4.77 9.71 -2.74
C MET A 77 -3.47 8.91 -2.62
N SER A 78 -2.90 8.45 -3.73
CA SER A 78 -1.64 7.68 -3.74
C SER A 78 -0.37 8.52 -3.52
N PHE A 79 -0.47 9.85 -3.47
CA PHE A 79 0.68 10.73 -3.21
C PHE A 79 1.38 10.44 -1.88
N SER A 80 0.62 10.06 -0.84
CA SER A 80 1.16 9.67 0.46
C SER A 80 2.08 8.45 0.34
N ASP A 81 1.68 7.45 -0.45
CA ASP A 81 2.45 6.22 -0.68
C ASP A 81 3.78 6.51 -1.37
N PHE A 82 3.79 7.39 -2.38
CA PHE A 82 5.04 7.82 -3.03
C PHE A 82 5.98 8.53 -2.07
N THR A 83 5.44 9.31 -1.13
CA THR A 83 6.23 9.96 -0.09
C THR A 83 6.90 8.93 0.82
N HIS A 84 6.20 7.84 1.15
CA HIS A 84 6.77 6.71 1.90
C HIS A 84 7.86 5.98 1.11
N ILE A 85 7.63 5.68 -0.18
CA ILE A 85 8.62 5.05 -1.06
C ILE A 85 9.88 5.92 -1.17
N LYS A 86 9.73 7.24 -1.31
CA LYS A 86 10.86 8.18 -1.39
C LYS A 86 11.71 8.16 -0.12
N LYS A 87 11.08 8.07 1.06
CA LYS A 87 11.79 7.92 2.34
C LYS A 87 12.56 6.60 2.38
N LEU A 88 11.93 5.50 1.95
CA LEU A 88 12.53 4.17 1.88
C LEU A 88 13.72 4.10 0.92
N TRP A 89 13.67 4.83 -0.20
CA TRP A 89 14.76 4.83 -1.18
C TRP A 89 16.04 5.46 -0.62
N LYS A 90 15.92 6.46 0.27
CA LYS A 90 17.08 7.07 0.96
C LYS A 90 17.74 6.15 2.00
N MET A 91 17.13 5.01 2.32
CA MET A 91 17.63 4.09 3.35
C MET A 91 18.66 3.10 2.77
N PRO A 92 19.61 2.60 3.60
CA PRO A 92 20.63 1.65 3.16
C PRO A 92 20.03 0.41 2.49
N LYS A 93 20.82 -0.25 1.60
CA LYS A 93 20.36 -1.40 0.80
C LYS A 93 20.04 -2.63 1.67
N ASN A 94 20.78 -2.83 2.76
CA ASN A 94 20.62 -3.94 3.71
C ASN A 94 19.78 -3.53 4.91
N CYS A 95 18.51 -3.21 4.63
CA CYS A 95 17.58 -2.80 5.67
C CYS A 95 16.27 -3.59 5.54
N PHE A 96 15.78 -4.03 6.70
CA PHE A 96 14.49 -4.64 6.85
C PHE A 96 13.49 -3.67 7.46
N ILE A 97 12.25 -3.75 7.01
CA ILE A 97 11.17 -2.89 7.45
C ILE A 97 10.26 -3.72 8.35
N GLU A 98 10.06 -3.24 9.57
CA GLU A 98 9.10 -3.78 10.53
C GLU A 98 7.92 -2.82 10.63
N SER A 99 6.70 -3.33 10.48
CA SER A 99 5.48 -2.51 10.59
C SER A 99 5.18 -2.25 12.07
N ALA A 100 5.27 -0.99 12.51
CA ALA A 100 4.97 -0.57 13.88
C ALA A 100 3.58 0.07 13.95
N GLU A 101 2.99 0.13 15.14
CA GLU A 101 1.63 0.64 15.36
C GLU A 101 1.44 2.11 14.89
N ARG A 102 2.53 2.87 14.75
CA ARG A 102 2.57 4.25 14.25
C ARG A 102 3.63 4.46 13.17
N GLY A 103 3.73 3.56 12.19
CA GLY A 103 4.57 3.74 11.01
C GLY A 103 5.42 2.52 10.71
N PHE A 104 6.68 2.75 10.32
CA PHE A 104 7.60 1.67 9.99
C PHE A 104 8.92 1.87 10.73
N SER A 105 9.37 0.80 11.39
CA SER A 105 10.69 0.72 12.02
C SER A 105 11.67 0.10 11.03
N VAL A 106 12.89 0.60 11.05
CA VAL A 106 13.93 0.26 10.08
C VAL A 106 15.03 -0.46 10.83
N LEU A 107 15.18 -1.75 10.54
CA LEU A 107 16.21 -2.61 11.09
C LEU A 107 17.38 -2.61 10.11
N ILE A 108 18.54 -2.13 10.55
CA ILE A 108 19.79 -2.26 9.83
C ILE A 108 20.39 -3.60 10.25
N SER A 109 20.79 -4.41 9.28
CA SER A 109 21.61 -5.59 9.55
C SER A 109 23.07 -5.20 9.38
N ASP A 110 23.81 -5.21 10.48
CA ASP A 110 25.27 -5.08 10.52
C ASP A 110 25.96 -6.30 9.87
#